data_AF-A0A0L6JXJ1-F1
#
_entry.id   AF-A0A0L6JXJ1-F1
#
_cell.length_a   1.000
_cell.length_b   1.000
_cell.length_c   1.000
_cell.angle_alpha   90.00
_cell.angle_beta   90.00
_cell.angle_gamma   90.00
#
_symmetry.space_group_name_H-M   'P 1'
#
loop_
_entity.id
_entity.type
_entity.pdbx_description
1 polymer ?
#
loop_
_entity_poly.entity_id
_entity_poly.type
_entity_poly.pdbx_seq_one_letter_code
_entity_poly.pdbx_strand_id
1 'polypeptide(L)'
;MNAKFALDQLESIIIGFKNKENDERLKYFGTLNFITDKLLKLSENLSFKKNVVGENIVKLLWSIEALCGLDDGNGKSDSEHISLALGTIYTLKVHIDWDN
;
A
#
# COMPACT_ATOMS: atom_id res chain seq x y z
N MET A 1 -4.47 11.46 -11.20
CA MET A 1 -3.95 11.35 -9.82
C MET A 1 -2.45 11.19 -9.93
N ASN A 2 -1.66 12.06 -9.30
CA ASN A 2 -0.21 11.91 -9.27
C ASN A 2 0.13 10.70 -8.39
N ALA A 3 0.92 9.75 -8.89
CA ALA A 3 1.24 8.52 -8.18
C ALA A 3 2.00 8.80 -6.85
N LYS A 4 2.76 9.90 -6.77
CA LYS A 4 3.43 10.33 -5.54
C LYS A 4 2.43 10.69 -4.46
N PHE A 5 1.44 11.50 -4.84
CA PHE A 5 0.35 11.89 -3.94
C PHE A 5 -0.46 10.69 -3.45
N ALA A 6 -0.72 9.71 -4.33
CA ALA A 6 -1.39 8.47 -3.96
C ALA A 6 -0.60 7.67 -2.90
N LEU A 7 0.73 7.56 -3.07
CA LEU A 7 1.59 6.91 -2.07
C LEU A 7 1.68 7.69 -0.76
N ASP A 8 1.70 9.02 -0.80
CA ASP A 8 1.65 9.86 0.40
C ASP A 8 0.34 9.66 1.18
N GLN A 9 -0.79 9.52 0.47
CA GLN A 9 -2.08 9.23 1.10
C GLN A 9 -2.09 7.84 1.76
N LEU A 10 -1.59 6.81 1.07
CA LEU A 10 -1.46 5.46 1.63
C LEU A 10 -0.61 5.48 2.90
N GLU A 11 0.54 6.15 2.85
CA GLU A 11 1.46 6.26 3.99
C GLU A 11 0.78 6.92 5.19
N SER A 12 0.09 8.04 4.97
CA SER A 12 -0.62 8.77 6.03
C SER A 12 -1.68 7.91 6.71
N ILE A 13 -2.49 7.17 5.94
CA ILE A 13 -3.53 6.29 6.48
C ILE A 13 -2.90 5.15 7.30
N ILE A 14 -1.87 4.50 6.77
CA ILE A 14 -1.22 3.35 7.39
C ILE A 14 -0.49 3.75 8.68
N ILE A 15 0.16 4.91 8.72
CA ILE A 15 0.71 5.46 9.97
C ILE A 15 -0.40 5.64 11.02
N GLY A 16 -1.58 6.11 10.58
CA GLY A 16 -2.75 6.30 11.42
C GLY A 16 -3.31 5.02 12.02
N PHE A 17 -3.05 3.84 11.44
CA PHE A 17 -3.55 2.56 11.95
C PHE A 17 -2.95 2.15 13.30
N LYS A 18 -1.76 2.65 13.66
CA LYS A 18 -1.10 2.38 14.95
C LYS A 18 -1.99 2.68 16.17
N ASN A 19 -2.94 3.60 16.01
CA ASN A 19 -3.80 4.09 17.08
C ASN A 19 -5.28 3.76 16.82
N LYS A 20 -5.58 2.73 16.01
CA LYS A 20 -6.95 2.37 15.60
C LYS A 20 -7.26 0.92 15.89
N GLU A 21 -8.49 0.65 16.25
CA GLU A 21 -9.03 -0.70 16.34
C GLU A 21 -9.36 -1.25 14.94
N ASN A 22 -9.47 -2.58 14.79
CA ASN A 22 -9.69 -3.23 13.49
C ASN A 22 -10.93 -2.70 12.76
N ASP A 23 -12.04 -2.50 13.47
CA ASP A 23 -13.29 -1.97 12.89
C ASP A 23 -13.13 -0.55 12.33
N GLU A 24 -12.24 0.26 12.92
CA GLU A 24 -11.94 1.59 12.41
C GLU A 24 -11.06 1.52 11.17
N ARG A 25 -10.08 0.60 11.14
CA ARG A 25 -9.18 0.39 10.00
C ARG A 25 -9.95 -0.15 8.79
N LEU A 26 -10.89 -1.07 8.99
CA LEU A 26 -11.71 -1.66 7.92
C LEU A 26 -12.47 -0.59 7.11
N LYS A 27 -12.88 0.51 7.73
CA LYS A 27 -13.54 1.64 7.03
C LYS A 27 -12.65 2.29 5.96
N TYR A 28 -11.33 2.16 6.08
CA TYR A 28 -10.37 2.68 5.11
C TYR A 28 -10.05 1.68 3.99
N PHE A 29 -10.43 0.41 4.11
CA PHE A 29 -10.06 -0.63 3.15
C PHE A 29 -10.48 -0.27 1.71
N GLY A 30 -11.71 0.20 1.51
CA GLY A 30 -12.19 0.61 0.19
C GLY A 30 -11.34 1.71 -0.43
N THR A 31 -10.92 2.69 0.36
CA THR A 31 -10.02 3.78 -0.08
C THR A 31 -8.63 3.26 -0.41
N LEU A 32 -8.07 2.44 0.47
CA LEU A 32 -6.74 1.86 0.30
C LEU A 32 -6.68 0.97 -0.96
N ASN A 33 -7.67 0.09 -1.12
CA ASN A 33 -7.79 -0.79 -2.29
C ASN A 33 -7.99 -0.02 -3.60
N PHE A 34 -8.79 1.05 -3.57
CA PHE A 34 -8.94 1.93 -4.73
C PHE A 34 -7.61 2.58 -5.12
N ILE A 35 -6.84 3.07 -4.15
CA ILE A 35 -5.54 3.70 -4.42
C ILE A 35 -4.53 2.69 -4.95
N THR A 36 -4.45 1.49 -4.37
CA THR A 36 -3.54 0.42 -4.84
C THR A 36 -3.89 -0.07 -6.25
N ASP A 37 -5.17 -0.25 -6.59
CA ASP A 37 -5.62 -0.59 -7.95
C ASP A 37 -5.23 0.50 -8.97
N LYS A 38 -5.39 1.78 -8.61
CA LYS A 38 -4.97 2.89 -9.46
C LYS A 38 -3.47 2.92 -9.68
N LEU A 39 -2.67 2.66 -8.63
CA LEU A 39 -1.22 2.55 -8.75
C LEU A 39 -0.83 1.38 -9.65
N LEU A 40 -1.54 0.25 -9.58
CA LEU A 40 -1.27 -0.92 -10.42
C LEU A 40 -1.51 -0.59 -11.89
N LYS A 41 -2.65 0.02 -12.22
CA LYS A 41 -2.97 0.47 -13.58
C LYS A 41 -1.98 1.50 -14.12
N LEU A 42 -1.49 2.41 -13.27
CA LEU A 42 -0.43 3.35 -13.66
C LEU A 42 0.88 2.61 -13.96
N SER A 43 1.22 1.58 -13.19
CA SER A 43 2.42 0.78 -13.39
C SER A 43 2.42 -0.04 -14.68
N GLU A 44 1.25 -0.44 -15.18
CA GLU A 44 1.13 -1.18 -16.44
C GLU A 44 1.58 -0.35 -17.65
N ASN A 45 1.52 0.98 -17.54
CA ASN A 45 1.99 1.92 -18.57
C ASN A 45 3.49 2.23 -18.44
N LEU A 46 4.14 1.85 -17.34
CA LEU A 46 5.57 2.05 -17.10
C LEU A 46 6.37 0.85 -17.64
N SER A 47 6.82 0.97 -18.88
CA SER A 47 7.45 -0.07 -19.71
C SER A 47 8.70 -0.73 -19.11
N PHE A 48 9.36 -0.16 -18.10
CA PHE A 48 10.64 -0.66 -17.58
C PHE A 48 10.61 -1.24 -16.16
N LYS A 49 9.51 -1.13 -15.39
CA LYS A 49 9.49 -1.54 -13.95
C LYS A 49 8.27 -2.35 -13.52
N LYS A 50 7.49 -2.87 -14.47
CA LYS A 50 6.23 -3.61 -14.21
C LYS A 50 6.36 -4.71 -13.15
N ASN A 51 7.45 -5.49 -13.18
CA ASN A 51 7.66 -6.57 -12.20
C ASN A 51 7.92 -6.03 -10.79
N VAL A 52 8.84 -5.07 -10.63
CA VAL A 52 9.16 -4.49 -9.32
C VAL A 52 7.96 -3.74 -8.76
N VAL A 53 7.29 -2.92 -9.56
CA VAL A 53 6.15 -2.12 -9.08
C VAL A 53 4.96 -3.01 -8.77
N GLY A 54 4.62 -3.96 -9.65
CA GLY A 54 3.52 -4.91 -9.43
C GLY A 54 3.72 -5.76 -8.19
N GLU A 55 4.90 -6.34 -7.99
CA GLU A 55 5.22 -7.12 -6.79
C GLU A 55 5.09 -6.30 -5.51
N ASN A 56 5.55 -5.06 -5.53
CA ASN A 56 5.43 -4.17 -4.37
C ASN A 56 3.96 -3.79 -4.13
N ILE A 57 3.16 -3.54 -5.16
CA ILE A 57 1.72 -3.25 -4.97
C ILE A 57 0.99 -4.46 -4.37
N VAL A 58 1.31 -5.68 -4.82
CA VAL A 58 0.74 -6.91 -4.24
C VAL A 58 1.13 -7.07 -2.77
N LYS A 59 2.41 -6.84 -2.42
CA LYS A 59 2.87 -6.86 -1.02
C LYS A 59 2.16 -5.82 -0.16
N LEU A 60 1.94 -4.63 -0.71
CA LEU A 60 1.22 -3.56 -0.03
C LEU A 60 -0.24 -3.94 0.23
N LEU A 61 -0.92 -4.52 -0.76
CA LEU A 61 -2.31 -4.97 -0.62
C LEU A 61 -2.42 -6.03 0.48
N TRP A 62 -1.53 -7.01 0.51
CA TRP A 62 -1.53 -8.05 1.54
C TRP A 62 -1.39 -7.46 2.95
N SER A 63 -0.45 -6.53 3.16
CA SER A 63 -0.32 -5.87 4.46
C SER A 63 -1.55 -5.02 4.82
N ILE A 64 -2.21 -4.41 3.84
CA ILE A 64 -3.46 -3.66 4.06
C ILE A 64 -4.60 -4.61 4.48
N GLU A 65 -4.74 -5.76 3.82
CA GLU A 65 -5.75 -6.77 4.14
C GLU A 65 -5.57 -7.29 5.56
N ALA A 66 -4.34 -7.64 5.93
CA ALA A 66 -4.02 -8.06 7.30
C ALA A 66 -4.33 -6.96 8.32
N LEU A 67 -3.91 -5.72 8.07
CA LEU A 67 -4.17 -4.60 8.97
C LEU A 67 -5.66 -4.26 9.12
N CYS A 68 -6.47 -4.54 8.11
CA CYS A 68 -7.92 -4.37 8.15
C CYS A 68 -8.66 -5.61 8.71
N GLY A 69 -7.93 -6.65 9.15
CA GLY A 69 -8.52 -7.89 9.68
C GLY A 69 -9.19 -8.77 8.62
N LEU A 70 -8.82 -8.62 7.34
CA LEU A 70 -9.33 -9.40 6.20
C LEU A 70 -8.47 -10.62 5.87
N ASP A 71 -7.21 -10.62 6.31
CA ASP A 71 -6.25 -11.71 6.19
C ASP A 71 -5.69 -12.04 7.58
N ASP A 72 -5.30 -13.30 7.82
CA ASP A 72 -4.75 -13.73 9.12
C ASP A 72 -3.31 -13.22 9.35
N GLY A 73 -2.74 -12.50 8.38
CA GLY A 73 -1.44 -11.88 8.46
C GLY A 73 -0.29 -12.88 8.48
N ASN A 74 -0.57 -14.17 8.27
CA ASN A 74 0.38 -15.28 8.31
C ASN A 74 1.32 -15.22 9.54
N GLY A 75 0.73 -14.99 10.71
CA GLY A 75 1.43 -14.95 12.01
C GLY A 75 2.24 -13.68 12.31
N LYS A 76 2.15 -12.64 11.47
CA LYS A 76 2.78 -11.33 11.73
C LYS A 76 1.85 -10.42 12.53
N SER A 77 2.43 -9.65 13.43
CA SER A 77 1.77 -8.59 14.17
C SER A 77 1.41 -7.40 13.27
N ASP A 78 0.47 -6.56 13.75
CA ASP A 78 0.14 -5.29 13.11
C ASP A 78 1.37 -4.39 12.91
N SER A 79 2.29 -4.37 13.88
CA SER A 79 3.52 -3.57 13.80
C SER A 79 4.42 -4.02 12.64
N GLU A 80 4.49 -5.33 12.40
CA GLU A 80 5.23 -5.90 11.27
C GLU A 80 4.55 -5.56 9.95
N HIS A 81 3.22 -5.69 9.85
CA HIS A 81 2.48 -5.31 8.65
C HIS A 81 2.56 -3.82 8.33
N ILE A 82 2.54 -2.95 9.35
CA ILE A 82 2.78 -1.51 9.17
C ILE A 82 4.19 -1.27 8.64
N SER A 83 5.19 -1.92 9.23
CA SER A 83 6.59 -1.78 8.78
C SER A 83 6.78 -2.24 7.34
N LEU A 84 6.16 -3.37 6.97
CA LEU A 84 6.18 -3.92 5.61
C LEU A 84 5.51 -2.99 4.60
N ALA A 85 4.31 -2.49 4.93
CA ALA A 85 3.57 -1.59 4.06
C ALA A 85 4.33 -0.26 3.85
N LEU A 86 4.88 0.33 4.91
CA LEU A 86 5.67 1.56 4.81
C LEU A 86 6.97 1.36 4.02
N GLY A 87 7.68 0.24 4.25
CA GLY A 87 8.86 -0.11 3.46
C GLY A 87 8.55 -0.28 1.98
N THR A 88 7.42 -0.90 1.68
CA THR A 88 6.92 -1.09 0.30
C THR A 88 6.58 0.24 -0.37
N ILE A 89 5.90 1.15 0.34
CA ILE A 89 5.63 2.51 -0.13
C ILE A 89 6.94 3.25 -0.41
N TYR A 90 7.92 3.17 0.49
CA TYR A 90 9.24 3.76 0.27
C TYR A 90 9.93 3.20 -0.98
N THR A 91 9.91 1.89 -1.17
CA THR A 91 10.44 1.26 -2.40
C THR A 91 9.76 1.79 -3.64
N LEU A 92 8.42 1.87 -3.64
CA LEU A 92 7.65 2.44 -4.75
C LEU A 92 8.03 3.89 -5.02
N LYS A 93 8.18 4.72 -3.97
CA LYS A 93 8.62 6.12 -4.04
C LYS A 93 9.98 6.31 -4.71
N VAL A 94 10.92 5.40 -4.49
CA VAL A 94 12.27 5.45 -5.09
C VAL A 94 12.28 4.89 -6.52
N HIS A 95 11.36 3.98 -6.86
CA HIS A 95 11.43 3.24 -8.12
C HIS A 95 10.46 3.74 -9.20
N ILE A 96 9.39 4.46 -8.89
CA ILE A 96 8.55 5.06 -9.94
C ILE A 96 9.16 6.40 -10.36
N ASP A 97 9.24 6.64 -11.67
CA ASP A 97 9.65 7.92 -12.23
C ASP A 97 8.42 8.85 -12.23
N TRP A 98 8.48 9.94 -11.46
CA TRP A 98 7.31 10.77 -11.14
C TRP A 98 7.05 11.89 -12.14
N ASP A 99 7.99 12.10 -13.06
CA ASP A 99 8.00 13.20 -14.03
C ASP A 99 7.44 12.80 -15.41
N ASN A 100 6.94 11.55 -15.56
CA ASN A 100 6.29 11.02 -16.76
C ASN A 100 4.77 10.86 -16.60
#